data_AF-A0A0J9XH90-F1
#
_entry.id   AF-A0A0J9XH90-F1
#
_cell.length_a   1.000
_cell.length_b   1.000
_cell.length_c   1.000
_cell.angle_alpha   90.00
_cell.angle_beta   90.00
_cell.angle_gamma   90.00
#
_symmetry.space_group_name_H-M   'P 1'
#
loop_
_entity.id
_entity.type
_entity.pdbx_description
1 polymer ?
#
loop_
_entity_poly.entity_id
_entity_poly.type
_entity_poly.pdbx_seq_one_letter_code
_entity_poly.pdbx_strand_id
1 'polypeptide(L)'
;MNPQPGGSLIIAFQVKNKPVLVIGGGDVAMGRVNALLSADAVVTLVAPALTNPDLAAYVALQQEDPDLSTLTYIPKTVTVAPGASSADSVTVQDLVLDPATGRPRYSLVLTAVNTTGISEEVYRLCSVQHNIPVNVADVPPMCDFYFASMIRRGPLQVAVSTGGSAPRLARRIRLAIERSVDELGGVDRAIENVSQLRQALRTGNASASTADKATEEERLSTIKARMRWMSQICDAWSFEQLGQIDQDDIRVLVDSYPEIVTFDEVKASALNAPLD
;
A
#
# COMPACT_ATOMS: atom_id res chain seq x y z
N MET A 1 -24.40 -16.28 -5.26
CA MET A 1 -24.73 -14.85 -5.12
C MET A 1 -24.66 -14.23 -6.51
N ASN A 2 -25.71 -13.55 -6.98
CA ASN A 2 -25.68 -12.86 -8.28
C ASN A 2 -24.90 -11.54 -8.15
N PRO A 3 -24.13 -11.14 -9.18
CA PRO A 3 -23.41 -9.86 -9.16
C PRO A 3 -24.39 -8.68 -9.06
N GLN A 4 -24.11 -7.74 -8.15
CA GLN A 4 -24.84 -6.47 -8.05
C GLN A 4 -24.04 -5.37 -8.77
N PRO A 5 -24.59 -4.73 -9.81
CA PRO A 5 -23.92 -3.63 -10.51
C PRO A 5 -23.91 -2.35 -9.66
N GLY A 6 -23.05 -1.39 -10.02
CA GLY A 6 -23.01 -0.04 -9.41
C GLY A 6 -21.99 0.14 -8.28
N GLY A 7 -21.26 -0.91 -7.89
CA GLY A 7 -20.13 -0.82 -6.97
C GLY A 7 -18.79 -0.62 -7.70
N SER A 8 -17.81 -0.02 -7.01
CA SER A 8 -16.41 -0.03 -7.45
C SER A 8 -15.79 -1.40 -7.21
N LEU A 9 -14.88 -1.84 -8.10
CA LEU A 9 -13.98 -2.94 -7.80
C LEU A 9 -12.93 -2.46 -6.79
N ILE A 10 -12.91 -3.06 -5.59
CA ILE A 10 -11.94 -2.71 -4.55
C ILE A 10 -10.68 -3.57 -4.74
N ILE A 11 -9.55 -2.90 -4.99
CA ILE A 11 -8.24 -3.54 -5.16
C ILE A 11 -7.17 -2.83 -4.32
N ALA A 12 -6.16 -3.58 -3.90
CA ALA A 12 -4.94 -3.04 -3.32
C ALA A 12 -3.92 -2.79 -4.44
N PHE A 13 -3.89 -1.55 -4.95
CA PHE A 13 -3.02 -1.19 -6.07
C PHE A 13 -1.55 -1.06 -5.64
N GLN A 14 -0.65 -1.83 -6.26
CA GLN A 14 0.75 -1.90 -5.88
C GLN A 14 1.58 -0.82 -6.59
N VAL A 15 2.03 0.19 -5.82
CA VAL A 15 2.85 1.32 -6.30
C VAL A 15 4.26 1.37 -5.73
N LYS A 16 4.65 0.37 -4.93
CA LYS A 16 6.00 0.26 -4.39
C LYS A 16 7.05 0.40 -5.48
N ASN A 17 7.98 1.33 -5.29
CA ASN A 17 9.07 1.69 -6.19
C ASN A 17 8.63 2.15 -7.59
N LYS A 18 7.34 2.48 -7.78
CA LYS A 18 6.84 2.99 -9.06
C LYS A 18 6.87 4.52 -9.10
N PRO A 19 7.21 5.12 -10.26
CA PRO A 19 7.16 6.57 -10.43
C PRO A 19 5.69 7.04 -10.50
N VAL A 20 5.34 8.02 -9.66
CA VAL A 20 4.00 8.60 -9.58
C VAL A 20 4.09 10.12 -9.63
N LEU A 21 3.22 10.74 -10.43
CA LEU A 21 3.15 12.20 -10.56
C LEU A 21 2.00 12.77 -9.72
N VAL A 22 2.28 13.82 -8.97
CA VAL A 22 1.27 14.66 -8.29
C VAL A 22 1.43 16.10 -8.79
N ILE A 23 0.35 16.67 -9.34
CA ILE A 23 0.30 18.06 -9.81
C ILE A 23 -0.53 18.89 -8.82
N GLY A 24 0.08 19.93 -8.23
CA GLY A 24 -0.53 20.80 -7.22
C GLY A 24 0.20 20.75 -5.88
N GLY A 25 0.12 21.82 -5.08
CA GLY A 25 0.92 22.01 -3.86
C GLY A 25 0.12 22.39 -2.61
N GLY A 26 -1.20 22.18 -2.61
CA GLY A 26 -2.09 22.51 -1.48
C GLY A 26 -2.48 21.31 -0.61
N ASP A 27 -3.53 21.47 0.20
CA ASP A 27 -3.99 20.45 1.16
C ASP A 27 -4.40 19.13 0.51
N VAL A 28 -5.05 19.20 -0.66
CA VAL A 28 -5.42 18.01 -1.43
C VAL A 28 -4.17 17.27 -1.88
N ALA A 29 -3.14 17.98 -2.35
CA ALA A 29 -1.88 17.40 -2.77
C ALA A 29 -1.15 16.73 -1.59
N MET A 30 -1.15 17.35 -0.42
CA MET A 30 -0.58 16.76 0.81
C MET A 30 -1.22 15.40 1.11
N GLY A 31 -2.56 15.30 1.05
CA GLY A 31 -3.26 14.02 1.22
C GLY A 31 -2.85 12.95 0.20
N ARG A 32 -2.61 13.34 -1.07
CA ARG A 32 -2.14 12.42 -2.12
C ARG A 32 -0.70 11.97 -1.90
N VAL A 33 0.20 12.90 -1.63
CA VAL A 33 1.62 12.63 -1.36
C VAL A 33 1.75 11.69 -0.16
N ASN A 34 1.05 11.97 0.95
CA ASN A 34 1.09 11.11 2.13
C ASN A 34 0.62 9.67 1.83
N ALA A 35 -0.48 9.51 1.06
CA ALA A 35 -0.99 8.19 0.70
C ALA A 35 -0.02 7.39 -0.21
N LEU A 36 0.67 8.09 -1.12
CA LEU A 36 1.62 7.48 -2.05
C LEU A 36 2.92 7.07 -1.37
N LEU A 37 3.49 7.95 -0.54
CA LEU A 37 4.70 7.66 0.22
C LEU A 37 4.47 6.54 1.23
N SER A 38 3.29 6.55 1.86
CA SER A 38 2.80 5.44 2.69
C SER A 38 2.79 4.08 1.98
N ALA A 39 2.69 4.07 0.64
CA ALA A 39 2.67 2.89 -0.21
C ALA A 39 4.01 2.65 -0.93
N ASP A 40 5.09 3.26 -0.44
CA ASP A 40 6.46 3.16 -0.98
C ASP A 40 6.59 3.64 -2.44
N ALA A 41 5.74 4.57 -2.89
CA ALA A 41 5.86 5.14 -4.24
C ALA A 41 7.04 6.12 -4.36
N VAL A 42 7.58 6.24 -5.57
CA VAL A 42 8.55 7.29 -5.93
C VAL A 42 7.78 8.46 -6.51
N VAL A 43 7.63 9.53 -5.74
CA VAL A 43 6.72 10.64 -6.04
C VAL A 43 7.47 11.80 -6.68
N THR A 44 6.99 12.27 -7.83
CA THR A 44 7.33 13.58 -8.36
C THR A 44 6.17 14.54 -8.08
N LEU A 45 6.44 15.61 -7.34
CA LEU A 45 5.50 16.68 -7.01
C LEU A 45 5.81 17.91 -7.86
N VAL A 46 4.83 18.40 -8.63
CA VAL A 46 5.01 19.59 -9.47
C VAL A 46 3.98 20.64 -9.12
N ALA A 47 4.46 21.80 -8.68
CA ALA A 47 3.63 22.96 -8.37
C ALA A 47 4.49 24.23 -8.41
N PRO A 48 3.94 25.41 -8.73
CA PRO A 48 4.70 26.66 -8.67
C PRO A 48 5.03 27.07 -7.22
N ALA A 49 4.21 26.64 -6.26
CA ALA A 49 4.40 26.89 -4.84
C ALA A 49 3.73 25.80 -4.00
N LEU A 50 4.23 25.60 -2.78
CA LEU A 50 3.65 24.75 -1.77
C LEU A 50 2.88 25.63 -0.77
N THR A 51 1.56 25.56 -0.81
CA THR A 51 0.69 26.37 0.06
C THR A 51 0.33 25.67 1.35
N ASN A 52 0.47 24.35 1.40
CA ASN A 52 0.32 23.57 2.63
C ASN A 52 1.67 23.53 3.39
N PRO A 53 1.71 23.95 4.67
CA PRO A 53 2.96 24.05 5.43
C PRO A 53 3.57 22.68 5.77
N ASP A 54 2.76 21.65 6.00
CA ASP A 54 3.26 20.30 6.30
C ASP A 54 3.93 19.69 5.05
N LEU A 55 3.35 19.90 3.87
CA LEU A 55 3.93 19.50 2.60
C LEU A 55 5.24 20.23 2.33
N ALA A 56 5.29 21.53 2.62
CA ALA A 56 6.52 22.33 2.47
C ALA A 56 7.63 21.86 3.43
N ALA A 57 7.30 21.60 4.70
CA ALA A 57 8.23 21.07 5.67
C ALA A 57 8.74 19.68 5.27
N TYR A 58 7.84 18.81 4.78
CA TYR A 58 8.22 17.47 4.32
C TYR A 58 9.16 17.53 3.11
N VAL A 59 8.88 18.39 2.12
CA VAL A 59 9.77 18.60 0.97
C VAL A 59 11.14 19.12 1.42
N ALA A 60 11.19 20.05 2.37
CA ALA A 60 12.45 20.59 2.88
C ALA A 60 13.30 19.49 3.55
N LEU A 61 12.70 18.64 4.39
CA LEU A 61 13.39 17.51 5.01
C LEU A 61 13.95 16.52 3.98
N GLN A 62 13.20 16.25 2.91
CA GLN A 62 13.64 15.33 1.85
C GLN A 62 14.77 15.89 0.99
N GLN A 63 14.98 17.21 0.98
CA GLN A 63 16.09 17.84 0.27
C GLN A 63 17.41 17.78 1.04
N GLU A 64 17.40 17.45 2.34
CA GLU A 64 18.61 17.31 3.16
C GLU A 64 19.41 16.05 2.80
N ASP A 65 18.75 14.99 2.35
CA ASP A 65 19.38 13.74 1.88
C ASP A 65 18.75 13.24 0.57
N PRO A 66 19.19 13.78 -0.58
CA PRO A 66 18.60 13.48 -1.89
C PRO A 66 18.75 12.01 -2.31
N ASP A 67 19.79 11.31 -1.85
CA ASP A 67 20.09 9.94 -2.27
C ASP A 67 19.12 8.91 -1.65
N LEU A 68 18.46 9.28 -0.56
CA LEU A 68 17.46 8.46 0.12
C LEU A 68 16.01 8.95 -0.10
N SER A 69 15.83 10.07 -0.79
CA SER A 69 14.52 10.67 -0.99
C SER A 69 13.68 9.94 -2.03
N THR A 70 12.46 9.56 -1.65
CA THR A 70 11.43 9.06 -2.58
C THR A 70 10.49 10.17 -3.05
N LEU A 71 10.79 11.44 -2.77
CA LEU A 71 10.00 12.61 -3.17
C LEU A 71 10.87 13.66 -3.87
N THR A 72 10.62 13.87 -5.16
CA THR A 72 11.20 14.98 -5.92
C THR A 72 10.20 16.11 -6.06
N TYR A 73 10.55 17.32 -5.61
CA TYR A 73 9.75 18.53 -5.85
C TYR A 73 10.31 19.34 -7.03
N ILE A 74 9.43 19.72 -7.97
CA ILE A 74 9.75 20.56 -9.12
C ILE A 74 8.91 21.85 -9.02
N PRO A 75 9.54 23.01 -8.72
CA PRO A 75 8.85 24.29 -8.55
C PRO A 75 8.49 24.93 -9.90
N LYS A 76 7.56 24.32 -10.65
CA LYS A 76 7.15 24.79 -11.98
C LYS A 76 5.64 24.93 -12.10
N THR A 77 5.24 25.88 -12.94
CA THR A 77 3.85 26.01 -13.39
C THR A 77 3.56 24.97 -14.47
N VAL A 78 2.54 24.14 -14.28
CA VAL A 78 2.08 23.21 -15.32
C VAL A 78 1.16 23.94 -16.30
N THR A 79 1.36 23.75 -17.59
CA THR A 79 0.55 24.36 -18.66
C THR A 79 0.08 23.32 -19.69
N VAL A 80 -0.98 23.63 -20.43
CA VAL A 80 -1.48 22.75 -21.52
C VAL A 80 -0.66 22.92 -22.80
N ALA A 81 -0.24 24.14 -23.08
CA ALA A 81 0.59 24.51 -24.23
C ALA A 81 1.88 25.19 -23.74
N PRO A 82 2.94 25.26 -24.57
CA PRO A 82 4.17 25.97 -24.22
C PRO A 82 3.86 27.40 -23.76
N GLY A 83 4.30 27.74 -22.55
CA GLY A 83 4.13 29.08 -21.99
C GLY A 83 5.11 30.11 -22.59
N ALA A 84 4.97 31.37 -22.19
CA ALA A 84 5.85 32.46 -22.62
C ALA A 84 7.32 32.29 -22.14
N SER A 85 7.56 31.54 -21.06
CA SER A 85 8.89 31.19 -20.52
C SER A 85 8.97 29.68 -20.26
N SER A 86 9.89 29.00 -20.94
CA SER A 86 10.16 27.58 -20.74
C SER A 86 10.95 27.29 -19.45
N ALA A 87 11.53 28.31 -18.82
CA ALA A 87 12.28 28.17 -17.58
C ALA A 87 11.34 27.84 -16.40
N ASP A 88 10.22 28.55 -16.29
CA ASP A 88 9.32 28.51 -15.11
C ASP A 88 8.07 27.64 -15.31
N SER A 89 7.88 27.12 -16.52
CA SER A 89 6.73 26.29 -16.88
C SER A 89 7.14 24.96 -17.49
N VAL A 90 6.21 24.01 -17.46
CA VAL A 90 6.33 22.71 -18.12
C VAL A 90 4.97 22.31 -18.68
N THR A 91 4.92 21.81 -19.90
CA THR A 91 3.66 21.33 -20.48
C THR A 91 3.26 20.00 -19.85
N VAL A 92 1.96 19.67 -19.82
CA VAL A 92 1.50 18.34 -19.40
C VAL A 92 2.16 17.24 -20.23
N GLN A 93 2.36 17.47 -21.53
CA GLN A 93 2.99 16.50 -22.43
C GLN A 93 4.45 16.23 -22.06
N ASP A 94 5.27 17.28 -21.91
CA ASP A 94 6.69 17.13 -21.57
C ASP A 94 6.89 16.60 -20.15
N LEU A 95 5.92 16.87 -19.27
CA LEU A 95 5.91 16.35 -17.91
C LEU A 95 5.61 14.86 -17.90
N VAL A 96 4.55 14.40 -18.59
CA VAL A 96 4.08 13.01 -18.53
C VAL A 96 4.88 12.08 -19.44
N LEU A 97 5.31 12.57 -20.60
CA LEU A 97 6.01 11.79 -21.61
C LEU A 97 7.50 12.12 -21.61
N ASP A 98 8.30 11.10 -21.91
CA ASP A 98 9.69 11.30 -22.22
C ASP A 98 9.83 11.87 -23.64
N PRO A 99 10.43 13.05 -23.84
CA PRO A 99 10.46 13.71 -25.14
C PRO A 99 11.38 13.00 -26.15
N ALA A 100 12.31 12.15 -25.71
CA ALA A 100 13.17 11.38 -26.60
C ALA A 100 12.47 10.11 -27.11
N THR A 101 11.64 9.48 -26.26
CA THR A 101 11.03 8.17 -26.58
C THR A 101 9.53 8.21 -26.80
N GLY A 102 8.86 9.30 -26.43
CA GLY A 102 7.40 9.44 -26.41
C GLY A 102 6.70 8.53 -25.39
N ARG A 103 7.45 7.83 -24.51
CA ARG A 103 6.90 6.86 -23.56
C ARG A 103 6.47 7.55 -22.26
N PRO A 104 5.42 7.06 -21.59
CA PRO A 104 5.06 7.49 -20.24
C PRO A 104 6.22 7.41 -19.25
N ARG A 105 6.40 8.47 -18.45
CA ARG A 105 7.35 8.50 -17.32
C ARG A 105 6.77 7.91 -16.04
N TYR A 106 5.46 7.92 -15.90
CA TYR A 106 4.76 7.61 -14.65
C TYR A 106 3.80 6.44 -14.80
N SER A 107 3.64 5.69 -13.71
CA SER A 107 2.69 4.58 -13.61
C SER A 107 1.31 5.02 -13.09
N LEU A 108 1.21 6.26 -12.57
CA LEU A 108 0.02 6.82 -11.96
C LEU A 108 0.15 8.36 -11.98
N VAL A 109 -0.94 9.08 -12.26
CA VAL A 109 -0.96 10.55 -12.25
C VAL A 109 -2.12 11.07 -11.42
N LEU A 110 -1.86 12.05 -10.56
CA LEU A 110 -2.88 12.70 -9.74
C LEU A 110 -2.82 14.20 -9.92
N THR A 111 -3.99 14.84 -10.05
CA THR A 111 -4.09 16.29 -10.08
C THR A 111 -4.87 16.80 -8.88
N ALA A 112 -4.35 17.86 -8.30
CA ALA A 112 -4.89 18.58 -7.14
C ALA A 112 -4.82 20.09 -7.43
N VAL A 113 -5.24 20.48 -8.64
CA VAL A 113 -5.26 21.85 -9.13
C VAL A 113 -6.68 22.25 -9.54
N ASN A 114 -6.98 23.54 -9.42
CA ASN A 114 -8.30 24.10 -9.75
C ASN A 114 -8.42 24.54 -11.23
N THR A 115 -7.39 24.29 -12.05
CA THR A 115 -7.35 24.72 -13.45
C THR A 115 -7.91 23.63 -14.35
N THR A 116 -9.14 23.82 -14.83
CA THR A 116 -9.87 22.83 -15.65
C THR A 116 -9.07 22.32 -16.84
N GLY A 117 -8.43 23.22 -17.60
CA GLY A 117 -7.67 22.83 -18.80
C GLY A 117 -6.49 21.89 -18.52
N ILE A 118 -5.83 22.02 -17.36
CA ILE A 118 -4.73 21.11 -16.97
C ILE A 118 -5.31 19.73 -16.66
N SER A 119 -6.38 19.66 -15.87
CA SER A 119 -7.02 18.39 -15.50
C SER A 119 -7.58 17.64 -16.72
N GLU A 120 -8.20 18.36 -17.66
CA GLU A 120 -8.68 17.79 -18.93
C GLU A 120 -7.53 17.22 -19.76
N GLU A 121 -6.44 17.97 -19.91
CA GLU A 121 -5.29 17.52 -20.69
C GLU A 121 -4.58 16.34 -20.04
N VAL A 122 -4.42 16.35 -18.71
CA VAL A 122 -3.86 15.20 -17.97
C VAL A 122 -4.74 13.97 -18.17
N TYR A 123 -6.06 14.09 -18.02
CA TYR A 123 -6.96 12.95 -18.19
C TYR A 123 -6.94 12.40 -19.62
N ARG A 124 -7.00 13.29 -20.62
CA ARG A 124 -6.94 12.95 -22.04
C ARG A 124 -5.63 12.25 -22.39
N LEU A 125 -4.49 12.81 -22.00
CA LEU A 125 -3.19 12.24 -22.32
C LEU A 125 -2.96 10.92 -21.56
N CYS A 126 -3.18 10.91 -20.25
CA CYS A 126 -2.82 9.78 -19.41
C CYS A 126 -3.80 8.60 -19.56
N SER A 127 -5.08 8.81 -19.24
CA SER A 127 -6.07 7.73 -19.21
C SER A 127 -6.46 7.30 -20.63
N VAL A 128 -6.82 8.27 -21.50
CA VAL A 128 -7.37 7.97 -22.82
C VAL A 128 -6.29 7.54 -23.83
N GLN A 129 -5.11 8.17 -23.83
CA GLN A 129 -4.09 7.89 -24.86
C GLN A 129 -3.03 6.88 -24.44
N HIS A 130 -2.69 6.81 -23.16
CA HIS A 130 -1.54 6.04 -22.67
C HIS A 130 -1.87 4.97 -21.63
N ASN A 131 -3.16 4.80 -21.25
CA ASN A 131 -3.61 3.85 -20.23
C ASN A 131 -2.89 4.02 -18.88
N ILE A 132 -2.55 5.25 -18.52
CA ILE A 132 -2.00 5.60 -17.21
C ILE A 132 -3.19 6.00 -16.32
N PRO A 133 -3.43 5.31 -15.19
CA PRO A 133 -4.54 5.67 -14.30
C PRO A 133 -4.40 7.10 -13.75
N VAL A 134 -5.53 7.80 -13.71
CA VAL A 134 -5.63 9.20 -13.29
C VAL A 134 -6.61 9.35 -12.13
N ASN A 135 -6.25 10.19 -11.16
CA ASN A 135 -7.19 10.76 -10.20
C ASN A 135 -7.15 12.29 -10.28
N VAL A 136 -8.19 12.90 -10.83
CA VAL A 136 -8.42 14.35 -10.78
C VAL A 136 -9.25 14.69 -9.54
N ALA A 137 -8.67 15.43 -8.60
CA ALA A 137 -9.38 15.83 -7.39
C ALA A 137 -10.71 16.55 -7.72
N ASP A 138 -11.77 16.15 -7.02
CA ASP A 138 -13.11 16.74 -7.11
C ASP A 138 -13.78 16.73 -8.50
N VAL A 139 -13.24 15.97 -9.46
CA VAL A 139 -13.82 15.78 -10.80
C VAL A 139 -14.04 14.28 -11.10
N PRO A 140 -15.13 13.67 -10.58
CA PRO A 140 -15.38 12.23 -10.75
C PRO A 140 -15.39 11.70 -12.19
N PRO A 141 -15.90 12.43 -13.21
CA PRO A 141 -15.82 11.98 -14.60
C PRO A 141 -14.40 11.85 -15.16
N MET A 142 -13.40 12.41 -14.48
CA MET A 142 -11.98 12.37 -14.86
C MET A 142 -11.14 11.54 -13.88
N CYS A 143 -11.74 10.52 -13.26
CA CYS A 143 -11.08 9.61 -12.35
C CYS A 143 -11.25 8.16 -12.77
N ASP A 144 -10.13 7.43 -12.92
CA ASP A 144 -10.14 5.98 -13.11
C ASP A 144 -10.33 5.23 -11.77
N PHE A 145 -10.03 5.90 -10.65
CA PHE A 145 -10.16 5.36 -9.31
C PHE A 145 -10.46 6.45 -8.29
N TYR A 146 -10.97 6.02 -7.13
CA TYR A 146 -11.24 6.87 -5.98
C TYR A 146 -10.42 6.43 -4.77
N PHE A 147 -10.01 7.41 -3.96
CA PHE A 147 -9.48 7.13 -2.63
C PHE A 147 -10.63 6.74 -1.69
N ALA A 148 -10.49 5.59 -1.05
CA ALA A 148 -11.40 5.14 -0.01
C ALA A 148 -11.09 5.81 1.34
N SER A 149 -12.02 5.70 2.30
CA SER A 149 -11.71 5.99 3.70
C SER A 149 -10.92 4.83 4.27
N MET A 150 -9.65 5.06 4.63
CA MET A 150 -8.69 3.99 4.98
C MET A 150 -8.38 3.95 6.48
N ILE A 151 -8.26 2.74 7.04
CA ILE A 151 -7.60 2.46 8.32
C ILE A 151 -6.26 1.82 8.01
N ARG A 152 -5.20 2.22 8.74
CA ARG A 152 -3.90 1.57 8.71
C ARG A 152 -3.42 1.30 10.14
N ARG A 153 -3.02 0.05 10.41
CA ARG A 153 -2.41 -0.40 11.67
C ARG A 153 -1.29 -1.37 11.31
N GLY A 154 -0.04 -0.89 11.31
CA GLY A 154 1.09 -1.65 10.79
C GLY A 154 0.80 -2.22 9.38
N PRO A 155 0.84 -3.56 9.19
CA PRO A 155 0.54 -4.21 7.91
C PRO A 155 -0.96 -4.30 7.56
N LEU A 156 -1.87 -4.09 8.52
CA LEU A 156 -3.31 -4.11 8.25
C LEU A 156 -3.75 -2.84 7.53
N GLN A 157 -4.51 -3.03 6.45
CA GLN A 157 -5.23 -1.96 5.76
C GLN A 157 -6.70 -2.33 5.59
N VAL A 158 -7.60 -1.40 5.89
CA VAL A 158 -9.04 -1.57 5.66
C VAL A 158 -9.56 -0.37 4.88
N ALA A 159 -10.26 -0.63 3.78
CA ALA A 159 -10.83 0.38 2.90
C ALA A 159 -12.36 0.40 3.00
N VAL A 160 -12.93 1.57 3.27
CA VAL A 160 -14.39 1.81 3.21
C VAL A 160 -14.70 2.72 2.04
N SER A 161 -15.44 2.20 1.06
CA SER A 161 -15.89 2.95 -0.12
C SER A 161 -17.42 3.00 -0.18
N THR A 162 -17.94 4.15 -0.61
CA THR A 162 -19.37 4.35 -0.94
C THR A 162 -19.56 4.76 -2.39
N GLY A 163 -18.61 4.41 -3.28
CA GLY A 163 -18.66 4.82 -4.70
C GLY A 163 -18.68 6.33 -4.91
N GLY A 164 -18.12 7.12 -3.98
CA GLY A 164 -18.11 8.59 -4.05
C GLY A 164 -19.37 9.31 -3.57
N SER A 165 -20.47 8.61 -3.24
CA SER A 165 -21.76 9.28 -2.96
C SER A 165 -21.92 9.86 -1.54
N ALA A 166 -21.27 9.30 -0.50
CA ALA A 166 -21.48 9.73 0.89
C ALA A 166 -20.21 9.73 1.77
N PRO A 167 -19.24 10.66 1.54
CA PRO A 167 -17.95 10.66 2.24
C PRO A 167 -18.06 10.73 3.77
N ARG A 168 -19.03 11.49 4.31
CA ARG A 168 -19.24 11.60 5.76
C ARG A 168 -19.72 10.28 6.38
N LEU A 169 -20.57 9.52 5.68
CA LEU A 169 -21.02 8.21 6.15
C LEU A 169 -19.89 7.17 6.04
N ALA A 170 -19.12 7.20 4.95
CA ALA A 170 -17.92 6.38 4.80
C ALA A 170 -16.97 6.57 5.99
N ARG A 171 -16.73 7.83 6.39
CA ARG A 171 -15.91 8.14 7.58
C ARG A 171 -16.51 7.60 8.88
N ARG A 172 -17.83 7.70 9.08
CA ARG A 172 -18.51 7.18 10.28
C ARG A 172 -18.39 5.65 10.37
N ILE A 173 -18.59 4.94 9.27
CA ILE A 173 -18.42 3.49 9.18
C ILE A 173 -16.96 3.12 9.45
N ARG A 174 -16.01 3.80 8.80
CA ARG A 174 -14.58 3.62 9.04
C ARG A 174 -14.23 3.77 10.53
N LEU A 175 -14.71 4.82 11.20
CA LEU A 175 -14.44 5.03 12.63
C LEU A 175 -15.05 3.94 13.53
N ALA A 176 -16.17 3.33 13.13
CA ALA A 176 -16.75 2.20 13.86
C ALA A 176 -15.89 0.94 13.71
N ILE A 177 -15.46 0.64 12.48
CA ILE A 177 -14.54 -0.48 12.20
C ILE A 177 -13.21 -0.28 12.92
N GLU A 178 -12.67 0.95 12.91
CA GLU A 178 -11.41 1.28 13.57
C GLU A 178 -11.46 0.97 15.07
N ARG A 179 -12.53 1.35 15.77
CA ARG A 179 -12.71 1.01 17.18
C ARG A 179 -12.74 -0.51 17.40
N SER A 180 -13.48 -1.25 16.58
CA SER A 180 -13.53 -2.71 16.69
C SER A 180 -12.18 -3.37 16.42
N VAL A 181 -11.36 -2.82 15.51
CA VAL A 181 -9.99 -3.30 15.28
C VAL A 181 -9.10 -3.00 16.48
N ASP A 182 -9.21 -1.80 17.06
CA ASP A 182 -8.42 -1.42 18.24
C ASP A 182 -8.79 -2.27 19.47
N GLU A 183 -10.07 -2.65 19.63
CA GLU A 183 -10.57 -3.54 20.69
C GLU A 183 -10.01 -4.98 20.62
N LEU A 184 -9.57 -5.45 19.44
CA LEU A 184 -8.99 -6.79 19.29
C LEU A 184 -7.61 -6.92 19.95
N GLY A 185 -6.85 -5.81 20.05
CA GLY A 185 -5.50 -5.79 20.61
C GLY A 185 -4.45 -6.56 19.77
N GLY A 186 -3.21 -6.04 19.69
CA GLY A 186 -2.07 -6.78 19.13
C GLY A 186 -2.13 -7.15 17.64
N VAL A 187 -3.10 -6.64 16.87
CA VAL A 187 -3.37 -7.06 15.48
C VAL A 187 -2.18 -6.85 14.54
N ASP A 188 -1.46 -5.74 14.68
CA ASP A 188 -0.29 -5.43 13.87
C ASP A 188 0.84 -6.43 14.09
N ARG A 189 1.20 -6.69 15.36
CA ARG A 189 2.21 -7.68 15.76
C ARG A 189 1.79 -9.08 15.38
N ALA A 190 0.52 -9.45 15.58
CA ALA A 190 -0.01 -10.76 15.22
C ALA A 190 0.17 -11.06 13.73
N ILE A 191 -0.14 -10.11 12.84
CA ILE A 191 0.06 -10.29 11.38
C ILE A 191 1.53 -10.49 11.05
N GLU A 192 2.43 -9.70 11.65
CA GLU A 192 3.88 -9.82 11.42
C GLU A 192 4.41 -11.17 11.91
N ASN A 193 4.05 -11.57 13.12
CA ASN A 193 4.48 -12.81 13.74
C ASN A 193 3.95 -14.04 12.98
N VAL A 194 2.68 -14.04 12.57
CA VAL A 194 2.09 -15.11 11.74
C VAL A 194 2.79 -15.18 10.37
N SER A 195 3.16 -14.03 9.80
CA SER A 195 3.94 -13.99 8.56
C SER A 195 5.32 -14.63 8.74
N GLN A 196 6.00 -14.33 9.84
CA GLN A 196 7.29 -14.92 10.18
C GLN A 196 7.18 -16.42 10.43
N LEU A 197 6.20 -16.87 11.22
CA LEU A 197 5.91 -18.30 11.44
C LEU A 197 5.66 -19.03 10.12
N ARG A 198 4.83 -18.46 9.24
CA ARG A 198 4.57 -19.03 7.91
C ARG A 198 5.85 -19.16 7.08
N GLN A 199 6.74 -18.17 7.15
CA GLN A 199 8.04 -18.21 6.47
C GLN A 199 8.96 -19.28 7.08
N ALA A 200 9.05 -19.33 8.42
CA ALA A 200 9.85 -20.30 9.16
C ALA A 200 9.36 -21.74 8.90
N LEU A 201 8.05 -22.00 8.91
CA LEU A 201 7.47 -23.31 8.57
C LEU A 201 7.75 -23.70 7.11
N ARG A 202 7.97 -22.71 6.23
CA ARG A 202 8.37 -22.97 4.85
C ARG A 202 9.82 -23.40 4.74
N THR A 203 10.71 -22.83 5.56
CA THR A 203 12.17 -23.04 5.51
C THR A 203 12.67 -24.15 6.44
N GLY A 204 12.12 -24.29 7.65
CA GLY A 204 12.54 -25.29 8.66
C GLY A 204 12.24 -26.72 8.22
N ASN A 205 11.08 -26.96 7.60
CA ASN A 205 10.75 -28.25 6.99
C ASN A 205 11.43 -28.46 5.63
N ALA A 206 12.21 -27.48 5.14
CA ALA A 206 12.98 -27.58 3.91
C ALA A 206 14.44 -28.03 4.17
N SER A 207 14.67 -28.79 5.26
CA SER A 207 15.94 -29.45 5.53
C SER A 207 16.27 -30.49 4.43
N ALA A 208 16.95 -29.98 3.40
CA ALA A 208 17.96 -30.57 2.52
C ALA A 208 18.05 -32.11 2.41
N SER A 209 17.27 -32.69 1.48
CA SER A 209 17.68 -33.85 0.63
C SER A 209 16.53 -34.41 -0.23
N THR A 210 15.26 -34.08 0.08
CA THR A 210 14.08 -34.74 -0.53
C THR A 210 13.25 -33.82 -1.45
N ALA A 211 13.37 -32.48 -1.34
CA ALA A 211 12.52 -31.53 -2.07
C ALA A 211 12.70 -31.59 -3.61
N ASP A 212 13.90 -31.86 -4.10
CA ASP A 212 14.19 -31.99 -5.53
C ASP A 212 13.65 -33.29 -6.15
N LYS A 213 13.25 -34.28 -5.33
CA LYS A 213 12.67 -35.55 -5.78
C LYS A 213 11.17 -35.68 -5.54
N ALA A 214 10.56 -34.73 -4.82
CA ALA A 214 9.13 -34.74 -4.54
C ALA A 214 8.32 -34.45 -5.81
N THR A 215 7.33 -35.30 -6.09
CA THR A 215 6.35 -35.11 -7.14
C THR A 215 5.52 -33.85 -6.89
N GLU A 216 4.90 -33.31 -7.94
CA GLU A 216 4.02 -32.13 -7.81
C GLU A 216 2.84 -32.40 -6.86
N GLU A 217 2.34 -33.64 -6.83
CA GLU A 217 1.26 -34.05 -5.93
C GLU A 217 1.69 -34.02 -4.45
N GLU A 218 2.89 -34.51 -4.13
CA GLU A 218 3.46 -34.47 -2.78
C GLU A 218 3.75 -33.03 -2.32
N ARG A 219 4.23 -32.18 -3.24
CA ARG A 219 4.44 -30.74 -2.98
C ARG A 219 3.12 -30.04 -2.66
N LEU A 220 2.09 -30.28 -3.47
CA LEU A 220 0.77 -29.67 -3.28
C LEU A 220 0.10 -30.16 -1.99
N SER A 221 0.24 -31.46 -1.67
CA SER A 221 -0.23 -32.04 -0.41
C SER A 221 0.43 -31.37 0.81
N THR A 222 1.76 -31.20 0.77
CA THR A 222 2.51 -30.53 1.84
C THR A 222 2.11 -29.07 2.00
N ILE A 223 1.87 -28.34 0.91
CA ILE A 223 1.37 -26.96 0.96
C ILE A 223 -0.01 -26.91 1.63
N LYS A 224 -0.93 -27.79 1.24
CA LYS A 224 -2.28 -27.86 1.83
C LYS A 224 -2.24 -28.21 3.32
N ALA A 225 -1.37 -29.15 3.72
CA ALA A 225 -1.22 -29.53 5.13
C ALA A 225 -0.73 -28.35 5.98
N ARG A 226 0.32 -27.64 5.53
CA ARG A 226 0.80 -26.42 6.22
C ARG A 226 -0.25 -25.31 6.27
N MET A 227 -0.98 -25.09 5.17
CA MET A 227 -2.06 -24.10 5.15
C MET A 227 -3.15 -24.44 6.16
N ARG A 228 -3.57 -25.71 6.23
CA ARG A 228 -4.57 -26.17 7.20
C ARG A 228 -4.09 -25.97 8.63
N TRP A 229 -2.86 -26.38 8.93
CA TRP A 229 -2.28 -26.22 10.27
C TRP A 229 -2.17 -24.75 10.68
N MET A 230 -1.65 -23.89 9.80
CA MET A 230 -1.59 -22.44 10.04
C MET A 230 -2.97 -21.84 10.33
N SER A 231 -4.00 -22.24 9.58
CA SER A 231 -5.37 -21.78 9.85
C SER A 231 -5.85 -22.23 11.23
N GLN A 232 -5.58 -23.46 11.65
CA GLN A 232 -5.98 -23.96 12.97
C GLN A 232 -5.32 -23.17 14.11
N ILE A 233 -4.04 -22.83 14.00
CA ILE A 233 -3.35 -21.98 14.99
C ILE A 233 -3.96 -20.58 15.02
N CYS A 234 -4.16 -19.94 13.86
CA CYS A 234 -4.74 -18.61 13.76
C CYS A 234 -6.19 -18.53 14.25
N ASP A 235 -6.98 -19.59 14.07
CA ASP A 235 -8.37 -19.64 14.51
C ASP A 235 -8.49 -19.95 16.01
N ALA A 236 -7.51 -20.65 16.59
CA ALA A 236 -7.51 -21.04 18.00
C ALA A 236 -7.00 -19.92 18.93
N TRP A 237 -6.06 -19.09 18.48
CA TRP A 237 -5.39 -18.10 19.32
C TRP A 237 -5.90 -16.69 19.05
N SER A 238 -6.04 -15.88 20.10
CA SER A 238 -6.41 -14.47 19.98
C SER A 238 -5.32 -13.65 19.29
N PHE A 239 -5.68 -12.47 18.76
CA PHE A 239 -4.70 -11.52 18.21
C PHE A 239 -3.67 -11.09 19.26
N GLU A 240 -4.06 -10.95 20.53
CA GLU A 240 -3.13 -10.63 21.60
C GLU A 240 -2.11 -11.75 21.82
N GLN A 241 -2.55 -13.01 21.91
CA GLN A 241 -1.65 -14.17 22.02
C GLN A 241 -0.71 -14.28 20.82
N LEU A 242 -1.24 -14.16 19.59
CA LEU A 242 -0.43 -14.17 18.36
C LEU A 242 0.54 -12.98 18.31
N GLY A 243 0.17 -11.83 18.87
CA GLY A 243 1.03 -10.65 18.97
C GLY A 243 2.14 -10.79 20.01
N GLN A 244 1.99 -11.69 20.98
CA GLN A 244 2.96 -11.95 22.06
C GLN A 244 3.99 -13.03 21.72
N ILE A 245 3.86 -13.73 20.60
CA ILE A 245 4.87 -14.73 20.22
C ILE A 245 6.17 -14.06 19.76
N ASP A 246 7.30 -14.66 20.11
CA ASP A 246 8.63 -14.23 19.70
C ASP A 246 9.33 -15.29 18.82
N GLN A 247 10.63 -15.14 18.60
CA GLN A 247 11.39 -16.07 17.76
C GLN A 247 11.53 -17.46 18.37
N ASP A 248 11.62 -17.58 19.70
CA ASP A 248 11.74 -18.86 20.38
C ASP A 248 10.41 -19.61 20.33
N ASP A 249 9.30 -18.90 20.53
CA ASP A 249 7.96 -19.46 20.35
C ASP A 249 7.74 -19.96 18.91
N ILE A 250 8.20 -19.19 17.91
CA ILE A 250 8.11 -19.59 16.49
C ILE A 250 8.91 -20.88 16.25
N ARG A 251 10.11 -21.02 16.84
CA ARG A 251 10.91 -22.25 16.74
C ARG A 251 10.16 -23.44 17.33
N VAL A 252 9.64 -23.32 18.55
CA VAL A 252 8.83 -24.36 19.21
C VAL A 252 7.62 -24.75 18.36
N LEU A 253 6.92 -23.77 17.78
CA LEU A 253 5.77 -24.00 16.91
C LEU A 253 6.13 -24.76 15.62
N VAL A 254 7.26 -24.42 15.00
CA VAL A 254 7.75 -25.14 13.81
C VAL A 254 8.12 -26.57 14.15
N ASP A 255 8.79 -26.81 15.28
CA ASP A 255 9.19 -28.15 15.74
C ASP A 255 7.99 -29.02 16.14
N SER A 256 6.89 -28.39 16.57
CA SER A 256 5.64 -29.08 16.94
C SER A 256 4.79 -29.48 15.74
N TYR A 257 5.06 -28.96 14.54
CA TYR A 257 4.29 -29.30 13.34
C TYR A 257 4.40 -30.82 13.04
N PRO A 258 3.28 -31.51 12.71
CA PRO A 258 1.94 -30.98 12.41
C PRO A 258 0.95 -30.99 13.58
N GLU A 259 1.42 -31.22 14.81
CA GLU A 259 0.56 -31.27 15.99
C GLU A 259 -0.01 -29.89 16.34
N ILE A 260 -1.23 -29.86 16.87
CA ILE A 260 -1.86 -28.62 17.34
C ILE A 260 -1.52 -28.46 18.82
N VAL A 261 -0.83 -27.36 19.12
CA VAL A 261 -0.40 -26.98 20.47
C VAL A 261 -1.17 -25.76 20.95
N THR A 262 -1.37 -25.67 22.25
CA THR A 262 -1.95 -24.49 22.90
C THR A 262 -0.91 -23.40 23.10
N PHE A 263 -1.37 -22.15 23.26
CA PHE A 263 -0.48 -21.02 23.52
C PHE A 263 0.37 -21.23 24.78
N ASP A 264 -0.24 -21.74 25.85
CA ASP A 264 0.44 -21.96 27.14
C ASP A 264 1.52 -23.06 27.04
N GLU A 265 1.28 -24.12 26.27
CA GLU A 265 2.27 -25.17 26.02
C GLU A 265 3.50 -24.63 25.27
N VAL A 266 3.28 -23.74 24.29
CA VAL A 266 4.37 -23.10 23.54
C VAL A 266 5.17 -22.19 24.45
N LYS A 267 4.51 -21.31 25.21
CA LYS A 267 5.17 -20.41 26.16
C LYS A 267 5.96 -21.18 27.23
N ALA A 268 5.40 -22.27 27.76
CA ALA A 268 6.08 -23.11 28.74
C ALA A 268 7.31 -23.84 28.15
N SER A 269 7.25 -24.25 26.88
CA SER A 269 8.35 -24.95 26.21
C SER A 269 9.50 -24.00 25.87
N ALA A 270 9.21 -22.78 25.42
CA ALA A 270 10.21 -21.76 25.11
C ALA A 270 11.03 -21.35 26.34
N LEU A 271 10.39 -21.25 27.52
CA LEU A 271 11.06 -20.95 28.81
C LEU A 271 12.09 -22.01 29.24
N ASN A 272 11.94 -23.25 28.77
CA ASN A 272 12.79 -24.38 29.13
C ASN A 272 13.83 -24.72 28.05
N ALA A 273 13.88 -23.96 26.95
CA ALA A 273 14.89 -24.14 25.92
C ALA A 273 16.26 -23.70 26.47
N PRO A 274 17.34 -24.50 26.31
CA PRO A 274 18.66 -24.10 26.75
C PRO A 274 19.07 -22.79 26.05
N LEU A 275 19.59 -21.84 26.83
CA LEU A 275 20.21 -20.62 26.31
C LEU A 275 21.51 -21.03 25.60
N ASP A 276 21.49 -21.00 24.26
CA ASP A 276 22.69 -21.15 23.43
C ASP A 276 23.57 -19.89 23.47
#